data_AF-A0AAP5JSJ7-F1
#
_entry.id   AF-A0AAP5JSJ7-F1
#
_cell.length_a   1.000
_cell.length_b   1.000
_cell.length_c   1.000
_cell.angle_alpha   90.00
_cell.angle_beta   90.00
_cell.angle_gamma   90.00
#
_symmetry.space_group_name_H-M   'P 1'
#
loop_
_entity.id
_entity.type
_entity.pdbx_description
1 polymer ?
#
loop_
_entity_poly.entity_id
_entity_poly.type
_entity_poly.pdbx_seq_one_letter_code
_entity_poly.pdbx_strand_id
1 'polypeptide(L)'
;MDSRIALRVELENAISEAGCTLSKLQQIGGSHIGNLSDILRREGRLRPITMKQLDTLTETLDLPEGHYYDLYLAECFFNNRLAVPRMKSFLIRCSELGKTDLVMKAIHILVEHPEYIELLFSVAEELYLNGLVEESLLFYEEVIEEEKHNESDRLAISHYRIFRASIGANAEENYKAVIRFEDFRKKLPEAFQLDALLQLTNVCLSLGKWNLTEQFADELRILATIRYQEELLMKKNNSESEPLKTERPLVVYYGHPI
;
A
#
# COMPACT_ATOMS: atom_id res chain seq x y z
N MET A 1 -30.91 -8.09 -4.65
CA MET A 1 -30.43 -9.35 -4.07
C MET A 1 -29.18 -9.01 -3.27
N ASP A 2 -29.02 -9.49 -2.04
CA ASP A 2 -27.78 -9.26 -1.29
C ASP A 2 -26.61 -9.83 -2.10
N SER A 3 -25.65 -8.99 -2.51
CA SER A 3 -24.52 -9.40 -3.35
C SER A 3 -23.71 -10.54 -2.74
N ARG A 4 -23.75 -10.71 -1.41
CA ARG A 4 -23.16 -11.87 -0.72
C ARG A 4 -23.91 -13.17 -1.02
N ILE A 5 -25.23 -13.11 -1.15
CA ILE A 5 -26.04 -14.26 -1.58
C ILE A 5 -25.77 -14.53 -3.05
N ALA A 6 -25.67 -13.50 -3.89
CA ALA A 6 -25.34 -13.65 -5.31
C ALA A 6 -24.00 -14.37 -5.51
N LEU A 7 -22.95 -13.99 -4.79
CA LEU A 7 -21.66 -14.68 -4.83
C LEU A 7 -21.79 -16.19 -4.55
N ARG A 8 -22.57 -16.57 -3.53
CA ARG A 8 -22.78 -18.00 -3.19
C ARG A 8 -23.57 -18.73 -4.26
N VAL A 9 -24.58 -18.09 -4.84
CA VAL A 9 -25.37 -18.67 -5.94
C VAL A 9 -24.48 -18.94 -7.15
N GLU A 10 -23.65 -17.97 -7.54
CA GLU A 10 -22.72 -18.14 -8.67
C GLU A 10 -21.67 -19.22 -8.42
N LEU A 11 -21.15 -19.31 -7.19
CA LEU A 11 -20.24 -20.41 -6.81
C LEU A 11 -20.94 -21.77 -6.87
N GLU A 12 -22.17 -21.90 -6.35
CA GLU A 12 -22.95 -23.13 -6.40
C GLU A 12 -23.26 -23.57 -7.84
N ASN A 13 -23.60 -22.61 -8.71
CA ASN A 13 -23.83 -22.86 -10.14
C ASN A 13 -22.56 -23.36 -10.81
N ALA A 14 -21.43 -22.67 -10.64
CA ALA A 14 -20.16 -23.06 -11.25
C ALA A 14 -19.68 -24.45 -10.76
N ILE A 15 -19.84 -24.76 -9.47
CA ILE A 15 -19.53 -26.09 -8.92
C ILE A 15 -20.40 -27.18 -9.58
N SER A 16 -21.68 -26.89 -9.79
CA SER A 16 -22.62 -27.82 -10.40
C SER A 16 -22.31 -28.05 -11.88
N GLU A 17 -22.00 -26.99 -12.62
CA GLU A 17 -21.61 -27.03 -14.04
C GLU A 17 -20.28 -27.78 -14.26
N ALA A 18 -19.32 -27.63 -13.35
CA ALA A 18 -18.06 -28.37 -13.35
C ALA A 18 -18.23 -29.87 -13.04
N GLY A 19 -19.44 -30.33 -12.69
CA GLY A 19 -19.72 -31.72 -12.34
C GLY A 19 -18.95 -32.22 -11.11
N CYS A 20 -18.46 -31.30 -10.27
CA CYS A 20 -17.62 -31.62 -9.13
C CYS A 20 -18.44 -31.72 -7.85
N THR A 21 -18.18 -32.75 -7.04
CA THR A 21 -18.76 -32.82 -5.69
C THR A 21 -17.98 -31.91 -4.74
N LEU A 22 -18.65 -31.33 -3.74
CA LEU A 22 -18.02 -30.49 -2.72
C LEU A 22 -16.82 -31.19 -2.06
N SER A 23 -16.94 -32.49 -1.81
CA SER A 23 -15.87 -33.33 -1.23
C SER A 23 -14.64 -33.39 -2.13
N LYS A 24 -14.83 -33.47 -3.45
CA LYS A 24 -13.74 -33.52 -4.42
C LYS A 24 -13.03 -32.17 -4.52
N LEU A 25 -13.78 -31.06 -4.51
CA LEU A 25 -13.19 -29.71 -4.49
C LEU A 25 -12.39 -29.45 -3.21
N GLN A 26 -12.90 -29.86 -2.06
CA GLN A 26 -12.16 -29.78 -0.79
C GLN A 26 -10.88 -30.64 -0.80
N GLN A 27 -10.89 -31.78 -1.49
CA GLN A 27 -9.70 -32.61 -1.66
C GLN A 27 -8.67 -31.94 -2.57
N ILE A 28 -9.10 -31.27 -3.64
CA ILE A 28 -8.22 -30.62 -4.61
C ILE A 28 -7.59 -29.34 -4.02
N GLY A 29 -8.39 -28.41 -3.49
CA GLY A 29 -7.85 -27.17 -2.90
C GLY A 29 -7.44 -27.28 -1.43
N GLY A 30 -7.56 -28.47 -0.85
CA GLY A 30 -7.05 -28.81 0.48
C GLY A 30 -7.59 -27.94 1.62
N SER A 31 -6.75 -27.70 2.63
CA SER A 31 -7.11 -26.93 3.83
C SER A 31 -7.38 -25.45 3.56
N HIS A 32 -6.98 -24.93 2.40
CA HIS A 32 -7.15 -23.52 2.04
C HIS A 32 -8.58 -23.17 1.64
N ILE A 33 -9.33 -24.11 1.07
CA ILE A 33 -10.75 -23.93 0.77
C ILE A 33 -11.59 -23.94 2.06
N GLY A 34 -11.20 -24.73 3.06
CA GLY A 34 -11.96 -24.89 4.30
C GLY A 34 -13.26 -25.67 4.12
N ASN A 35 -14.24 -25.46 5.00
CA ASN A 35 -15.51 -26.18 4.94
C ASN A 35 -16.49 -25.56 3.92
N LEU A 36 -16.55 -26.12 2.71
CA LEU A 36 -17.38 -25.60 1.61
C LEU A 36 -18.88 -25.59 1.93
N SER A 37 -19.37 -26.62 2.61
CA SER A 37 -20.78 -26.68 2.97
C SER A 37 -21.16 -25.55 3.92
N ASP A 38 -20.28 -25.19 4.86
CA ASP A 38 -20.45 -24.05 5.75
C ASP A 38 -20.32 -22.69 5.03
N ILE A 39 -19.46 -22.61 4.01
CA ILE A 39 -19.21 -21.39 3.23
C ILE A 39 -20.39 -21.07 2.31
N LEU A 40 -20.89 -22.08 1.60
CA LEU A 40 -21.99 -21.95 0.63
C LEU A 40 -23.35 -21.91 1.33
N ARG A 41 -23.45 -22.32 2.60
CA ARG A 41 -24.72 -22.29 3.35
C ARG A 41 -25.35 -20.90 3.30
N ARG A 42 -26.52 -20.83 2.66
CA ARG A 42 -27.35 -19.61 2.54
C ARG A 42 -28.27 -19.41 3.75
N GLU A 43 -28.46 -20.44 4.56
CA GLU A 43 -29.32 -20.41 5.74
C GLU A 43 -28.56 -19.99 7.01
N GLY A 44 -29.15 -19.07 7.76
CA GLY A 44 -28.60 -18.54 9.00
C GLY A 44 -27.49 -17.50 8.77
N ARG A 45 -26.47 -17.48 9.64
CA ARG A 45 -25.37 -16.52 9.54
C ARG A 45 -24.40 -16.94 8.42
N LEU A 46 -24.31 -16.12 7.37
CA LEU A 46 -23.35 -16.27 6.28
C LEU A 46 -21.91 -16.16 6.81
N ARG A 47 -21.15 -17.26 6.72
CA ARG A 47 -19.71 -17.22 7.02
C ARG A 47 -18.98 -16.39 5.96
N PRO A 48 -18.14 -15.44 6.34
CA PRO A 48 -17.34 -14.70 5.36
C PRO A 48 -16.38 -15.62 4.61
N ILE A 49 -16.18 -15.33 3.33
CA ILE A 49 -15.19 -15.98 2.46
C ILE A 49 -13.93 -15.12 2.48
N THR A 50 -12.74 -15.68 2.69
CA THR A 50 -11.48 -14.92 2.56
C THR A 50 -11.06 -14.80 1.10
N MET A 51 -10.24 -13.81 0.75
CA MET A 51 -9.73 -13.68 -0.62
C MET A 51 -8.98 -14.93 -1.07
N LYS A 52 -8.13 -15.49 -0.21
CA LYS A 52 -7.43 -16.74 -0.49
C LYS A 52 -8.38 -17.90 -0.77
N GLN A 53 -9.46 -18.03 0.00
CA GLN A 53 -10.49 -19.05 -0.25
C GLN A 53 -11.16 -18.86 -1.61
N LEU A 54 -11.50 -17.62 -1.96
CA LEU A 54 -12.12 -17.31 -3.24
C LEU A 54 -11.18 -17.62 -4.41
N ASP A 55 -9.92 -17.20 -4.33
CA ASP A 55 -8.92 -17.43 -5.37
C ASP A 55 -8.67 -18.94 -5.56
N THR A 56 -8.47 -19.69 -4.48
CA THR A 56 -8.33 -21.15 -4.56
C THR A 56 -9.58 -21.81 -5.15
N LEU A 57 -10.78 -21.35 -4.79
CA LEU A 57 -12.00 -21.88 -5.38
C LEU A 57 -12.10 -21.62 -6.87
N THR A 58 -11.80 -20.39 -7.28
CA THR A 58 -11.81 -19.96 -8.68
C THR A 58 -10.82 -20.80 -9.50
N GLU A 59 -9.61 -21.01 -8.99
CA GLU A 59 -8.60 -21.87 -9.59
C GLU A 59 -9.06 -23.34 -9.69
N THR A 60 -9.63 -23.91 -8.62
CA THR A 60 -10.14 -25.30 -8.66
C THR A 60 -11.31 -25.52 -9.63
N LEU A 61 -12.01 -24.43 -9.99
CA LEU A 61 -13.08 -24.43 -10.97
C LEU A 61 -12.57 -24.14 -12.40
N ASP A 62 -11.26 -24.01 -12.58
CA ASP A 62 -10.62 -23.68 -13.87
C ASP A 62 -11.13 -22.34 -14.46
N LEU A 63 -11.46 -21.39 -13.58
CA LEU A 63 -11.93 -20.06 -13.93
C LEU A 63 -10.78 -19.04 -13.85
N PRO A 64 -10.83 -17.96 -14.64
CA PRO A 64 -9.78 -16.95 -14.62
C PRO A 64 -9.69 -16.22 -13.27
N GLU A 65 -8.48 -15.86 -12.87
CA GLU A 65 -8.24 -15.13 -11.64
C GLU A 65 -9.04 -13.81 -11.59
N GLY A 66 -9.61 -13.50 -10.43
CA GLY A 66 -10.46 -12.31 -10.26
C GLY A 66 -11.88 -12.43 -10.81
N HIS A 67 -12.31 -13.61 -11.31
CA HIS A 67 -13.65 -13.82 -11.89
C HIS A 67 -14.80 -13.36 -10.98
N TYR A 68 -14.67 -13.59 -9.67
CA TYR A 68 -15.72 -13.27 -8.70
C TYR A 68 -15.52 -11.95 -7.93
N TYR A 69 -14.52 -11.13 -8.28
CA TYR A 69 -14.16 -9.97 -7.46
C TYR A 69 -15.26 -8.89 -7.43
N ASP A 70 -16.01 -8.72 -8.52
CA ASP A 70 -17.17 -7.81 -8.57
C ASP A 70 -18.22 -8.14 -7.50
N LEU A 71 -18.46 -9.43 -7.25
CA LEU A 71 -19.42 -9.89 -6.24
C LEU A 71 -18.81 -9.91 -4.84
N TYR A 72 -17.49 -10.04 -4.74
CA TYR A 72 -16.79 -10.16 -3.47
C TYR A 72 -16.76 -8.86 -2.65
N LEU A 73 -16.87 -7.68 -3.27
CA LEU A 73 -16.84 -6.42 -2.54
C LEU A 73 -17.85 -6.39 -1.37
N ALA A 74 -19.03 -6.98 -1.56
CA ALA A 74 -20.03 -7.08 -0.50
C ALA A 74 -19.62 -8.00 0.66
N GLU A 75 -18.77 -9.00 0.43
CA GLU A 75 -18.18 -9.79 1.50
C GLU A 75 -17.27 -8.95 2.40
N CYS A 76 -16.78 -7.79 1.98
CA CYS A 76 -15.98 -6.90 2.83
C CYS A 76 -16.80 -6.22 3.94
N PHE A 77 -18.14 -6.36 3.95
CA PHE A 77 -19.01 -5.76 4.94
C PHE A 77 -19.69 -6.82 5.83
N PHE A 78 -19.78 -6.54 7.13
CA PHE A 78 -20.51 -7.35 8.10
C PHE A 78 -21.34 -6.47 9.04
N ASN A 79 -22.66 -6.67 9.08
CA ASN A 79 -23.58 -5.83 9.86
C ASN A 79 -23.39 -4.32 9.61
N ASN A 80 -23.25 -3.93 8.34
CA ASN A 80 -22.96 -2.55 7.90
C ASN A 80 -21.64 -1.96 8.43
N ARG A 81 -20.70 -2.80 8.89
CA ARG A 81 -19.33 -2.39 9.24
C ARG A 81 -18.33 -2.99 8.28
N LEU A 82 -17.32 -2.20 7.94
CA LEU A 82 -16.21 -2.66 7.10
C LEU A 82 -15.35 -3.68 7.86
N ALA A 83 -15.06 -4.81 7.24
CA ALA A 83 -14.04 -5.74 7.69
C ALA A 83 -12.68 -5.33 7.11
N VAL A 84 -11.96 -4.45 7.82
CA VAL A 84 -10.68 -3.85 7.39
C VAL A 84 -9.70 -4.88 6.81
N PRO A 85 -9.41 -6.04 7.45
CA PRO A 85 -8.47 -7.01 6.88
C PRO A 85 -8.92 -7.58 5.52
N ARG A 86 -10.23 -7.73 5.33
CA ARG A 86 -10.80 -8.30 4.11
C ARG A 86 -10.79 -7.27 2.98
N MET A 87 -11.15 -6.03 3.28
CA MET A 87 -11.03 -4.92 2.34
C MET A 87 -9.57 -4.70 1.92
N LYS A 88 -8.63 -4.78 2.86
CA LYS A 88 -7.19 -4.70 2.56
C LYS A 88 -6.78 -5.75 1.54
N SER A 89 -7.06 -7.03 1.81
CA SER A 89 -6.74 -8.11 0.87
C SER A 89 -7.44 -7.94 -0.48
N PHE A 90 -8.69 -7.46 -0.50
CA PHE A 90 -9.43 -7.20 -1.72
C PHE A 90 -8.76 -6.13 -2.58
N LEU A 91 -8.40 -4.97 -1.99
CA LEU A 91 -7.74 -3.87 -2.69
C LEU A 91 -6.38 -4.27 -3.26
N ILE A 92 -5.56 -5.00 -2.49
CA ILE A 92 -4.25 -5.47 -2.93
C ILE A 92 -4.40 -6.41 -4.13
N ARG A 93 -5.26 -7.43 -4.04
CA ARG A 93 -5.47 -8.38 -5.13
C ARG A 93 -6.10 -7.74 -6.36
N CYS A 94 -7.02 -6.80 -6.19
CA CYS A 94 -7.56 -6.04 -7.32
C CYS A 94 -6.47 -5.23 -8.02
N SER A 95 -5.54 -4.65 -7.26
CA SER A 95 -4.41 -3.88 -7.79
C SER A 95 -3.45 -4.79 -8.56
N GLU A 96 -3.07 -5.94 -7.99
CA GLU A 96 -2.22 -6.95 -8.64
C GLU A 96 -2.78 -7.45 -9.98
N LEU A 97 -4.11 -7.54 -10.10
CA LEU A 97 -4.80 -8.00 -11.31
C LEU A 97 -5.22 -6.89 -12.26
N GLY A 98 -4.84 -5.63 -11.98
CA GLY A 98 -5.23 -4.48 -12.80
C GLY A 98 -6.75 -4.23 -12.84
N LYS A 99 -7.50 -4.65 -11.82
CA LYS A 99 -8.95 -4.44 -11.68
C LYS A 99 -9.24 -3.03 -11.16
N THR A 100 -8.79 -2.02 -11.89
CA THR A 100 -8.84 -0.60 -11.50
C THR A 100 -10.26 -0.13 -11.18
N ASP A 101 -11.26 -0.56 -11.93
CA ASP A 101 -12.67 -0.19 -11.69
C ASP A 101 -13.16 -0.66 -10.31
N LEU A 102 -12.69 -1.81 -9.84
CA LEU A 102 -13.03 -2.36 -8.54
C LEU A 102 -12.30 -1.64 -7.41
N VAL A 103 -11.03 -1.31 -7.64
CA VAL A 103 -10.24 -0.47 -6.72
C VAL A 103 -10.93 0.88 -6.52
N MET A 104 -11.30 1.56 -7.61
CA MET A 104 -11.98 2.87 -7.55
C MET A 104 -13.33 2.80 -6.83
N LYS A 105 -14.14 1.77 -7.09
CA LYS A 105 -15.41 1.55 -6.35
C LYS A 105 -15.18 1.40 -4.85
N ALA A 106 -14.15 0.64 -4.46
CA ALA A 106 -13.83 0.43 -3.05
C ALA A 106 -13.29 1.70 -2.39
N ILE A 107 -12.38 2.43 -3.06
CA ILE A 107 -11.86 3.73 -2.59
C ILE A 107 -13.00 4.70 -2.35
N HIS A 108 -13.95 4.83 -3.29
CA HIS A 108 -15.08 5.74 -3.15
C HIS A 108 -15.90 5.48 -1.88
N ILE A 109 -16.05 4.21 -1.48
CA ILE A 109 -16.72 3.85 -0.22
C ILE A 109 -15.86 4.22 1.01
N LEU A 110 -14.53 4.07 0.91
CA LEU A 110 -13.62 4.32 2.02
C LEU A 110 -13.43 5.81 2.32
N VAL A 111 -13.34 6.65 1.29
CA VAL A 111 -13.13 8.10 1.47
C VAL A 111 -14.35 8.81 2.09
N GLU A 112 -15.54 8.20 2.02
CA GLU A 112 -16.73 8.68 2.77
C GLU A 112 -16.56 8.59 4.30
N HIS A 113 -15.51 7.89 4.77
CA HIS A 113 -15.30 7.53 6.16
C HIS A 113 -13.83 7.76 6.58
N PRO A 114 -13.51 8.92 7.21
CA PRO A 114 -12.15 9.30 7.56
C PRO A 114 -11.38 8.28 8.41
N GLU A 115 -12.07 7.43 9.18
CA GLU A 115 -11.45 6.36 9.96
C GLU A 115 -10.74 5.29 9.12
N TYR A 116 -10.98 5.23 7.80
CA TYR A 116 -10.36 4.25 6.90
C TYR A 116 -9.20 4.81 6.06
N ILE A 117 -8.80 6.06 6.27
CA ILE A 117 -7.62 6.62 5.59
C ILE A 117 -6.35 5.83 5.93
N GLU A 118 -6.24 5.34 7.18
CA GLU A 118 -5.12 4.47 7.58
C GLU A 118 -5.09 3.16 6.79
N LEU A 119 -6.25 2.63 6.42
CA LEU A 119 -6.33 1.44 5.56
C LEU A 119 -5.82 1.76 4.14
N LEU A 120 -6.20 2.89 3.55
CA LEU A 120 -5.71 3.31 2.23
C LEU A 120 -4.19 3.45 2.23
N PHE A 121 -3.65 4.14 3.23
CA PHE A 121 -2.20 4.28 3.40
C PHE A 121 -1.50 2.91 3.58
N SER A 122 -2.09 2.01 4.37
CA SER A 122 -1.53 0.67 4.57
C SER A 122 -1.52 -0.18 3.29
N VAL A 123 -2.53 -0.03 2.43
CA VAL A 123 -2.55 -0.67 1.10
C VAL A 123 -1.47 -0.07 0.21
N ALA A 124 -1.35 1.26 0.19
CA ALA A 124 -0.34 1.98 -0.60
C ALA A 124 1.08 1.51 -0.26
N GLU A 125 1.45 1.50 1.03
CA GLU A 125 2.79 1.05 1.46
C GLU A 125 3.03 -0.43 1.12
N GLU A 126 2.03 -1.30 1.26
CA GLU A 126 2.21 -2.73 0.94
C GLU A 126 2.44 -2.93 -0.57
N LEU A 127 1.67 -2.27 -1.43
CA LEU A 127 1.89 -2.30 -2.88
C LEU A 127 3.26 -1.74 -3.27
N TYR A 128 3.61 -0.56 -2.73
CA TYR A 128 4.89 0.09 -3.01
C TYR A 128 6.09 -0.78 -2.61
N LEU A 129 6.06 -1.35 -1.40
CA LEU A 129 7.14 -2.19 -0.89
C LEU A 129 7.23 -3.55 -1.61
N ASN A 130 6.13 -4.04 -2.18
CA ASN A 130 6.11 -5.23 -3.02
C ASN A 130 6.49 -4.96 -4.48
N GLY A 131 6.82 -3.72 -4.84
CA GLY A 131 7.26 -3.34 -6.18
C GLY A 131 6.15 -2.93 -7.15
N LEU A 132 4.88 -2.93 -6.71
CA LEU A 132 3.72 -2.44 -7.45
C LEU A 132 3.60 -0.92 -7.26
N VAL A 133 4.64 -0.21 -7.71
CA VAL A 133 4.81 1.23 -7.45
C VAL A 133 3.71 2.03 -8.13
N GLU A 134 3.41 1.77 -9.40
CA GLU A 134 2.40 2.51 -10.16
C GLU A 134 1.00 2.33 -9.56
N GLU A 135 0.66 1.11 -9.16
CA GLU A 135 -0.62 0.78 -8.54
C GLU A 135 -0.78 1.44 -7.16
N SER A 136 0.33 1.64 -6.43
CA SER A 136 0.32 2.30 -5.13
C SER A 136 -0.01 3.80 -5.20
N LEU A 137 0.32 4.47 -6.33
CA LEU A 137 0.20 5.92 -6.45
C LEU A 137 -1.22 6.41 -6.24
N LEU A 138 -2.20 5.70 -6.80
CA LEU A 138 -3.61 6.02 -6.63
C LEU A 138 -3.98 6.13 -5.14
N PHE A 139 -3.54 5.18 -4.32
CA PHE A 139 -3.86 5.18 -2.89
C PHE A 139 -3.16 6.31 -2.14
N TYR A 140 -1.91 6.65 -2.48
CA TYR A 140 -1.22 7.79 -1.88
C TYR A 140 -1.88 9.13 -2.25
N GLU A 141 -2.37 9.29 -3.48
CA GLU A 141 -3.12 10.48 -3.91
C GLU A 141 -4.38 10.68 -3.06
N GLU A 142 -5.15 9.63 -2.84
CA GLU A 142 -6.35 9.69 -1.99
C GLU A 142 -6.00 10.04 -0.53
N VAL A 143 -4.91 9.49 0.02
CA VAL A 143 -4.44 9.86 1.36
C VAL A 143 -4.07 11.35 1.44
N ILE A 144 -3.42 11.90 0.40
CA ILE A 144 -3.07 13.32 0.36
C ILE A 144 -4.32 14.19 0.33
N GLU A 145 -5.30 13.86 -0.53
CA GLU A 145 -6.51 14.64 -0.67
C GLU A 145 -7.36 14.69 0.61
N GLU A 146 -7.50 13.54 1.29
CA GLU A 146 -8.28 13.43 2.52
C GLU A 146 -7.57 14.04 3.73
N GLU A 147 -6.23 14.13 3.72
CA GLU A 147 -5.45 14.62 4.86
C GLU A 147 -4.78 15.97 4.67
N LYS A 148 -5.07 16.70 3.59
CA LYS A 148 -4.46 18.00 3.27
C LYS A 148 -4.51 19.06 4.38
N HIS A 149 -5.43 18.93 5.35
CA HIS A 149 -5.58 19.83 6.50
C HIS A 149 -5.06 19.24 7.82
N ASN A 150 -4.56 18.00 7.79
CA ASN A 150 -4.01 17.29 8.93
C ASN A 150 -2.48 17.28 8.85
N GLU A 151 -1.81 17.29 10.00
CA GLU A 151 -0.37 17.08 10.08
C GLU A 151 -0.11 15.64 10.52
N SER A 152 -0.03 14.72 9.55
CA SER A 152 0.22 13.30 9.79
C SER A 152 1.53 12.85 9.12
N ASP A 153 2.22 11.89 9.74
CA ASP A 153 3.42 11.28 9.15
C ASP A 153 3.09 10.61 7.80
N ARG A 154 1.92 9.97 7.70
CA ARG A 154 1.44 9.32 6.47
C ARG A 154 1.24 10.30 5.32
N LEU A 155 0.82 11.53 5.58
CA LEU A 155 0.74 12.57 4.54
C LEU A 155 2.13 12.87 3.98
N ALA A 156 3.12 13.12 4.85
CA ALA A 156 4.49 13.38 4.42
C ALA A 156 5.12 12.19 3.69
N ILE A 157 4.89 10.96 4.17
CA ILE A 157 5.35 9.73 3.52
C ILE A 157 4.69 9.60 2.13
N SER A 158 3.39 9.87 2.00
CA SER A 158 2.67 9.78 0.72
C SER A 158 3.27 10.72 -0.32
N HIS A 159 3.52 11.98 0.05
CA HIS A 159 4.23 12.93 -0.84
C HIS A 159 5.63 12.44 -1.21
N TYR A 160 6.38 11.85 -0.26
CA TYR A 160 7.71 11.30 -0.53
C TYR A 160 7.68 10.10 -1.49
N ARG A 161 6.72 9.18 -1.32
CA ARG A 161 6.56 7.99 -2.17
C ARG A 161 6.20 8.36 -3.60
N ILE A 162 5.28 9.30 -3.78
CA ILE A 162 4.93 9.85 -5.10
C ILE A 162 6.13 10.59 -5.71
N PHE A 163 6.89 11.36 -4.93
CA PHE A 163 8.12 11.99 -5.41
C PHE A 163 9.11 10.95 -5.93
N ARG A 164 9.41 9.92 -5.15
CA ARG A 164 10.32 8.84 -5.53
C ARG A 164 9.89 8.13 -6.81
N ALA A 165 8.61 7.85 -6.96
CA ALA A 165 8.06 7.18 -8.14
C ALA A 165 8.09 8.08 -9.39
N SER A 166 7.88 9.38 -9.22
CA SER A 166 7.84 10.36 -10.32
C SER A 166 9.22 10.66 -10.93
N ILE A 167 10.33 10.35 -10.25
CA ILE A 167 11.67 10.64 -10.77
C ILE A 167 12.02 9.70 -11.93
N GLY A 168 12.26 10.29 -13.10
CA GLY A 168 12.63 9.57 -14.31
C GLY A 168 13.51 10.37 -15.25
N ALA A 169 13.41 10.09 -16.55
CA ALA A 169 14.24 10.73 -17.57
C ALA A 169 13.76 12.15 -17.96
N ASN A 170 12.53 12.52 -17.63
CA ASN A 170 11.96 13.82 -18.01
C ASN A 170 12.29 14.88 -16.97
N ALA A 171 13.12 15.85 -17.35
CA ALA A 171 13.55 16.94 -16.47
C ALA A 171 12.40 17.83 -15.97
N GLU A 172 11.37 18.07 -16.79
CA GLU A 172 10.23 18.89 -16.41
C GLU A 172 9.38 18.19 -15.33
N GLU A 173 9.08 16.91 -15.52
CA GLU A 173 8.33 16.11 -14.55
C GLU A 173 9.11 15.93 -13.24
N ASN A 174 10.42 15.72 -13.33
CA ASN A 174 11.28 15.68 -12.14
C ASN A 174 11.21 17.00 -11.35
N TYR A 175 11.21 18.15 -12.03
CA TYR A 175 11.11 19.44 -11.35
C TYR A 175 9.73 19.65 -10.71
N LYS A 176 8.65 19.24 -11.38
CA LYS A 176 7.29 19.25 -10.79
C LYS A 176 7.23 18.38 -9.54
N ALA A 177 7.86 17.21 -9.56
CA ALA A 177 7.93 16.32 -8.40
C ALA A 177 8.68 16.96 -7.22
N VAL A 178 9.80 17.66 -7.48
CA VAL A 178 10.53 18.42 -6.44
C VAL A 178 9.63 19.47 -5.79
N ILE A 179 8.98 20.32 -6.58
CA ILE A 179 8.09 21.38 -6.07
C ILE A 179 6.95 20.79 -5.23
N ARG A 180 6.38 19.68 -5.68
CA ARG A 180 5.26 19.02 -4.99
C ARG A 180 5.65 18.45 -3.62
N PHE A 181 6.91 18.06 -3.43
CA PHE A 181 7.37 17.37 -2.23
C PHE A 181 8.19 18.26 -1.28
N GLU A 182 8.89 19.28 -1.77
CA GLU A 182 9.90 20.00 -0.98
C GLU A 182 9.37 20.53 0.37
N ASP A 183 8.13 21.01 0.42
CA ASP A 183 7.52 21.55 1.65
C ASP A 183 7.20 20.48 2.71
N PHE A 184 7.12 19.21 2.30
CA PHE A 184 6.83 18.08 3.19
C PHE A 184 8.09 17.40 3.73
N ARG A 185 9.27 17.65 3.15
CA ARG A 185 10.51 16.94 3.50
C ARG A 185 10.87 17.00 5.00
N LYS A 186 10.56 18.12 5.67
CA LYS A 186 10.82 18.34 7.10
C LYS A 186 9.78 17.68 8.01
N LYS A 187 8.61 17.36 7.46
CA LYS A 187 7.52 16.67 8.15
C LYS A 187 7.65 15.16 8.08
N LEU A 188 8.61 14.64 7.31
CA LEU A 188 8.88 13.21 7.25
C LEU A 188 9.36 12.69 8.60
N PRO A 189 9.02 11.44 8.95
CA PRO A 189 9.67 10.76 10.06
C PRO A 189 11.18 10.68 9.85
N GLU A 190 11.94 10.70 10.95
CA GLU A 190 13.41 10.79 10.92
C GLU A 190 14.08 9.73 10.03
N ALA A 191 13.52 8.52 9.99
CA ALA A 191 13.99 7.40 9.18
C ALA A 191 14.02 7.71 7.66
N PHE A 192 13.19 8.64 7.19
CA PHE A 192 13.06 8.99 5.77
C PHE A 192 13.78 10.28 5.39
N GLN A 193 14.07 11.17 6.35
CA GLN A 193 14.55 12.53 6.06
C GLN A 193 15.90 12.53 5.33
N LEU A 194 16.86 11.71 5.77
CA LEU A 194 18.18 11.61 5.13
C LEU A 194 18.08 11.12 3.68
N ASP A 195 17.27 10.09 3.45
CA ASP A 195 17.03 9.54 2.12
C ASP A 195 16.33 10.55 1.22
N ALA A 196 15.31 11.23 1.73
CA ALA A 196 14.59 12.26 1.00
C ALA A 196 15.48 13.44 0.59
N LEU A 197 16.30 13.95 1.52
CA LEU A 197 17.22 15.05 1.24
C LEU A 197 18.30 14.66 0.23
N LEU A 198 18.83 13.44 0.32
CA LEU A 198 19.77 12.91 -0.67
C LEU A 198 19.14 12.86 -2.06
N GLN A 199 17.90 12.36 -2.18
CA GLN A 199 17.21 12.29 -3.46
C GLN A 199 16.88 13.68 -4.02
N LEU A 200 16.37 14.59 -3.19
CA LEU A 200 16.13 15.98 -3.58
C LEU A 200 17.41 16.66 -4.09
N THR A 201 18.54 16.46 -3.40
CA THR A 201 19.85 16.99 -3.80
C THR A 201 20.26 16.46 -5.17
N ASN A 202 20.22 15.14 -5.38
CA ASN A 202 20.60 14.51 -6.65
C ASN A 202 19.72 14.97 -7.82
N VAL A 203 18.40 15.03 -7.61
CA VAL A 203 17.47 15.48 -8.64
C VAL A 203 17.73 16.94 -9.00
N CYS A 204 17.85 17.83 -8.00
CA CYS A 204 18.13 19.25 -8.23
C CYS A 204 19.47 19.48 -8.93
N LEU A 205 20.50 18.69 -8.57
CA LEU A 205 21.81 18.70 -9.23
C LEU A 205 21.67 18.35 -10.71
N SER A 206 20.94 17.27 -11.03
CA SER A 206 20.71 16.83 -12.41
C SER A 206 19.95 17.86 -13.25
N LEU A 207 19.11 18.68 -12.60
CA LEU A 207 18.35 19.77 -13.21
C LEU A 207 19.10 21.10 -13.28
N GLY A 208 20.33 21.19 -12.74
CA GLY A 208 21.08 22.44 -12.64
C GLY A 208 20.45 23.48 -11.71
N LYS A 209 19.63 23.06 -10.73
CA LYS A 209 19.01 23.92 -9.72
C LYS A 209 19.97 24.13 -8.56
N TRP A 210 21.05 24.85 -8.79
CA TRP A 210 22.18 25.01 -7.86
C TRP A 210 21.76 25.51 -6.47
N ASN A 211 20.90 26.53 -6.40
CA ASN A 211 20.44 27.07 -5.10
C ASN A 211 19.68 26.03 -4.26
N LEU A 212 18.81 25.23 -4.90
CA LEU A 212 18.08 24.16 -4.21
C LEU A 212 19.01 23.00 -3.84
N THR A 213 19.97 22.70 -4.73
CA THR A 213 20.99 21.66 -4.49
C THR A 213 21.81 22.00 -3.24
N GLU A 214 22.34 23.23 -3.15
CA GLU A 214 23.09 23.71 -1.99
C GLU A 214 22.22 23.67 -0.73
N GLN A 215 20.99 24.16 -0.80
CA GLN A 215 20.05 24.15 0.33
C GLN A 215 19.81 22.73 0.87
N PHE A 216 19.46 21.77 0.00
CA PHE A 216 19.16 20.41 0.43
C PHE A 216 20.42 19.65 0.85
N ALA A 217 21.56 19.91 0.23
CA ALA A 217 22.83 19.31 0.61
C ALA A 217 23.31 19.80 1.99
N ASP A 218 23.17 21.09 2.30
CA ASP A 218 23.48 21.61 3.61
C ASP A 218 22.56 21.04 4.69
N GLU A 219 21.27 20.94 4.40
CA GLU A 219 20.29 20.30 5.28
C GLU A 219 20.65 18.82 5.54
N LEU A 220 21.01 18.07 4.48
CA LEU A 220 21.48 16.69 4.57
C LEU A 220 22.72 16.56 5.44
N ARG A 221 23.73 17.41 5.21
CA ARG A 221 24.99 17.39 5.96
C ARG A 221 24.77 17.67 7.44
N ILE A 222 23.95 18.67 7.78
CA ILE A 222 23.62 19.01 9.16
C ILE A 222 22.92 17.82 9.83
N LEU A 223 21.88 17.29 9.19
CA LEU A 223 21.10 16.17 9.75
C LEU A 223 21.97 14.92 9.92
N ALA A 224 22.77 14.54 8.92
CA ALA A 224 23.67 13.40 8.99
C ALA A 224 24.71 13.56 10.12
N THR A 225 25.21 14.78 10.33
CA THR A 225 26.16 15.07 11.43
C THR A 225 25.50 14.90 12.79
N ILE A 226 24.28 15.41 12.97
CA ILE A 226 23.52 15.28 14.23
C ILE A 226 23.29 13.79 14.53
N ARG A 227 22.78 13.02 13.57
CA ARG A 227 22.51 11.58 13.74
C ARG A 227 23.77 10.79 14.08
N TYR A 228 24.88 11.09 13.40
CA TYR A 228 26.16 10.44 13.71
C TYR A 228 26.63 10.72 15.15
N GLN A 229 26.49 11.96 15.62
CA GLN A 229 26.85 12.32 16.99
C GLN A 229 25.96 11.62 18.02
N GLU A 230 24.65 11.54 17.77
CA GLU A 230 23.71 10.80 18.62
C GLU A 230 24.08 9.33 18.74
N GLU A 231 24.39 8.65 17.62
CA GLU A 231 24.84 7.25 17.64
C GLU A 231 26.14 7.06 18.43
N LEU A 232 27.10 7.99 18.31
CA LEU A 232 28.35 7.94 19.09
C LEU A 232 28.08 8.09 20.59
N LEU A 233 27.17 8.97 20.98
CA LEU A 233 26.79 9.16 22.39
C LEU A 233 26.07 7.93 22.93
N MET A 234 25.16 7.33 22.16
CA MET A 234 24.47 6.09 22.54
C MET A 234 25.45 4.94 22.78
N LYS A 235 26.42 4.76 21.87
CA LYS A 235 27.50 3.77 22.02
C LYS A 235 28.36 4.03 23.26
N LYS A 236 28.68 5.29 23.55
CA LYS A 236 29.45 5.67 24.74
C LYS A 236 28.70 5.39 26.04
N ASN A 237 27.37 5.52 26.02
CA ASN A 237 26.52 5.35 27.20
C ASN A 237 25.98 3.91 27.37
N ASN A 238 26.43 2.94 26.57
CA ASN A 238 25.93 1.57 26.54
C ASN A 238 24.39 1.49 26.43
N SER A 239 23.78 2.40 25.68
CA SER A 239 22.34 2.37 25.43
C SER A 239 22.00 1.33 24.35
N GLU A 240 21.04 0.45 24.63
CA GLU A 240 20.53 -0.57 23.69
C GLU A 240 19.43 -0.02 22.76
N SER A 241 19.56 1.21 22.26
CA SER A 241 18.62 1.71 21.23
C SER A 241 19.00 1.17 19.85
N GLU A 242 18.02 0.69 19.08
CA GLU A 242 18.24 0.33 17.68
C GLU A 242 18.74 1.54 16.88
N PRO A 243 19.73 1.37 15.99
CA PRO A 243 20.18 2.43 15.10
C PRO A 243 19.06 2.84 14.14
N LEU A 244 19.10 4.10 13.68
CA LEU A 244 18.14 4.63 12.71
C LEU A 244 18.20 3.81 11.41
N LYS A 245 17.04 3.25 11.00
CA LYS A 245 16.93 2.50 9.74
C LYS A 245 16.78 3.48 8.59
N THR A 246 17.79 3.55 7.74
CA THR A 246 17.84 4.36 6.51
C THR A 246 18.20 3.47 5.32
N GLU A 247 17.97 3.91 4.08
CA GLU A 247 18.26 3.08 2.90
C GLU A 247 19.77 2.84 2.72
N ARG A 248 20.62 3.71 3.28
CA ARG A 248 22.09 3.67 3.15
C ARG A 248 22.79 3.92 4.49
N PRO A 249 24.02 3.39 4.68
CA PRO A 249 24.80 3.71 5.87
C PRO A 249 25.08 5.21 6.03
N LEU A 250 25.16 5.71 7.26
CA LEU A 250 25.34 7.15 7.55
C LEU A 250 26.54 7.81 6.85
N VAL A 251 27.62 7.05 6.62
CA VAL A 251 28.82 7.52 5.91
C VAL A 251 28.51 8.01 4.49
N VAL A 252 27.48 7.45 3.85
CA VAL A 252 27.08 7.85 2.50
C VAL A 252 26.49 9.26 2.49
N TYR A 253 25.63 9.59 3.46
CA TYR A 253 25.08 10.94 3.56
C TYR A 253 26.12 11.96 3.98
N TYR A 254 27.05 11.57 4.86
CA TYR A 254 28.13 12.44 5.33
C TYR A 254 29.15 12.77 4.22
N GLY A 255 29.50 11.78 3.41
CA GLY A 255 30.49 11.90 2.34
C GLY A 255 29.91 12.27 0.98
N HIS A 256 28.61 12.58 0.89
CA HIS A 256 27.98 12.92 -0.39
C HIS A 256 28.58 14.23 -0.91
N PRO A 257 29.32 14.20 -2.05
CA PRO A 257 29.95 15.40 -2.58
C PRO A 257 28.87 16.34 -3.15
N ILE A 258 28.98 17.61 -2.80
CA ILE A 258 28.20 18.72 -3.38
C ILE A 258 28.86 19.16 -4.68
#